data_AF-A0A351J1E3-F1
#
_entry.id   AF-A0A351J1E3-F1
#
_cell.length_a   1.000
_cell.length_b   1.000
_cell.length_c   1.000
_cell.angle_alpha   90.00
_cell.angle_beta   90.00
_cell.angle_gamma   90.00
#
_symmetry.space_group_name_H-M   'P 1'
#
loop_
_entity.id
_entity.type
_entity.pdbx_description
1 polymer ?
#
loop_
_entity_poly.entity_id
_entity_poly.type
_entity_poly.pdbx_seq_one_letter_code
_entity_poly.pdbx_strand_id
1 'polypeptide(L)' 'CGKTDEIFPLHGVKETYQIAKRYYEKAGAPDFLHLVIGEGGHRFYANDAWPVFNSLTQKDI' A
#
# COMPACT_ATOMS: atom_id res chain seq x y z
N CYS A 1 2.68 4.51 3.62
CA CYS A 1 3.49 5.31 4.56
C CYS A 1 2.89 6.72 4.68
N GLY A 2 3.39 7.54 5.61
CA GLY A 2 3.06 8.97 5.61
C GLY A 2 3.76 9.72 4.47
N LYS A 3 3.11 10.72 3.87
CA LYS A 3 3.72 11.58 2.83
C LYS A 3 4.97 12.31 3.32
N THR A 4 5.00 12.69 4.59
CA THR A 4 6.11 13.44 5.22
C THR A 4 6.86 12.59 6.24
N ASP A 5 6.84 11.26 6.06
CA ASP A 5 7.63 10.34 6.89
C ASP A 5 9.11 10.40 6.48
N GLU A 6 9.96 10.91 7.36
CA GLU A 6 11.40 11.04 7.13
C GLU A 6 12.17 9.74 7.38
N ILE A 7 11.60 8.80 8.14
CA ILE A 7 12.20 7.46 8.39
C ILE A 7 11.98 6.58 7.16
N PHE A 8 10.81 6.69 6.51
CA PHE A 8 10.47 5.98 5.28
C PHE A 8 10.08 6.95 4.16
N PRO A 9 11.08 7.55 3.46
CA PRO A 9 10.83 8.53 2.41
C PRO A 9 9.90 8.02 1.30
N LEU A 10 8.90 8.84 0.95
CA LEU A 10 7.84 8.45 0.02
C LEU A 10 8.36 7.98 -1.36
N HIS A 11 9.48 8.53 -1.84
CA HIS A 11 10.05 8.15 -3.13
C HIS A 11 10.51 6.68 -3.13
N GLY A 12 11.21 6.22 -2.10
CA GLY A 12 11.68 4.84 -1.98
C GLY A 12 10.53 3.84 -1.79
N VAL A 13 9.48 4.26 -1.08
CA VAL A 13 8.24 3.46 -0.96
C VAL A 13 7.55 3.30 -2.32
N LYS A 14 7.42 4.39 -3.10
CA LYS A 14 6.84 4.35 -4.45
C LYS A 14 7.67 3.48 -5.40
N GLU A 15 8.99 3.60 -5.36
CA GLU A 15 9.90 2.77 -6.18
C GLU A 15 9.73 1.28 -5.86
N THR A 16 9.74 0.93 -4.58
CA THR A 16 9.53 -0.46 -4.12
C THR A 16 8.16 -0.99 -4.52
N TYR A 17 7.10 -0.16 -4.43
CA TYR A 17 5.78 -0.53 -4.92
C TYR A 17 5.77 -0.83 -6.42
N GLN A 18 6.46 -0.03 -7.25
CA GLN A 18 6.56 -0.32 -8.70
C GLN A 18 7.35 -1.59 -9.00
N ILE A 19 8.34 -1.94 -8.17
CA ILE A 19 9.02 -3.24 -8.26
C ILE A 19 8.03 -4.38 -7.95
N ALA A 20 7.33 -4.31 -6.81
CA ALA A 20 6.34 -5.32 -6.42
C ALA A 20 5.19 -5.46 -7.44
N LYS A 21 4.68 -4.34 -7.96
CA LYS A 21 3.59 -4.29 -8.95
C LYS A 21 3.90 -5.13 -10.19
N ARG A 22 5.13 -5.04 -10.70
CA ARG A 22 5.59 -5.86 -11.84
C ARG A 22 5.51 -7.36 -11.58
N TYR A 23 5.70 -7.82 -10.34
CA TYR A 23 5.57 -9.24 -10.01
C TYR A 23 4.10 -9.67 -9.86
N TYR A 24 3.26 -8.85 -9.22
CA TYR A 24 1.82 -9.12 -9.12
C TYR A 24 1.14 -9.13 -10.50
N GLU A 25 1.53 -8.24 -11.41
CA GLU A 25 1.09 -8.26 -12.81
C GLU A 25 1.48 -9.55 -13.52
N LYS A 26 2.75 -9.98 -13.39
CA LYS A 26 3.23 -11.25 -13.98
C LYS A 26 2.53 -12.48 -13.40
N ALA A 27 2.10 -12.41 -12.14
CA ALA A 27 1.33 -13.46 -11.49
C ALA A 27 -0.15 -13.46 -11.87
N GLY A 28 -0.62 -12.52 -12.71
CA GLY A 28 -2.03 -12.39 -13.06
C GLY A 28 -2.91 -11.89 -11.91
N ALA A 29 -2.32 -11.23 -10.91
CA ALA A 29 -2.97 -10.81 -9.67
C ALA A 29 -2.77 -9.30 -9.37
N PRO A 30 -2.87 -8.37 -10.35
CA PRO A 30 -2.56 -6.95 -10.12
C PRO A 30 -3.45 -6.30 -9.05
N ASP A 31 -4.69 -6.78 -8.89
CA ASP A 31 -5.68 -6.25 -7.95
C ASP A 31 -5.42 -6.66 -6.49
N PHE A 32 -4.41 -7.51 -6.24
CA PHE A 32 -4.04 -7.92 -4.88
C PHE A 32 -2.91 -7.07 -4.27
N LEU A 33 -2.46 -6.00 -4.94
CA LEU A 33 -1.40 -5.12 -4.45
C LEU A 33 -1.83 -3.64 -4.43
N HIS A 34 -1.92 -3.08 -3.23
CA HIS A 34 -2.29 -1.68 -3.02
C HIS A 34 -1.21 -0.90 -2.24
N LEU A 35 -1.06 0.38 -2.56
CA LEU A 35 -0.22 1.32 -1.81
C LEU A 35 -1.11 2.39 -1.15
N VAL A 36 -1.12 2.40 0.19
CA VAL A 36 -1.83 3.41 0.98
C VAL A 36 -0.83 4.48 1.45
N ILE A 37 -1.13 5.74 1.13
CA ILE A 37 -0.33 6.91 1.48
C ILE A 37 -1.19 7.85 2.33
N GLY A 38 -0.77 8.11 3.56
CA GLY A 38 -1.47 9.02 4.46
C GLY A 38 -0.88 10.44 4.48
N GLU A 39 -1.69 11.45 4.81
CA GLU A 39 -1.34 12.88 4.69
C GLU A 39 -0.30 13.44 5.69
N GLY A 40 0.37 12.62 6.51
CA GLY A 40 1.29 13.12 7.56
C GLY A 40 2.64 12.40 7.63
N GLY A 41 3.27 12.46 8.82
CA GLY A 41 4.55 11.83 9.11
C GLY A 41 4.48 10.34 9.49
N HIS A 42 5.47 9.89 10.26
CA HIS A 42 5.65 8.50 10.66
C HIS A 42 4.55 8.01 11.62
N ARG A 43 3.58 7.26 11.10
CA ARG A 43 2.54 6.57 11.87
C ARG A 43 1.78 5.55 11.02
N PHE A 44 0.96 4.74 11.67
CA PHE A 44 -0.06 3.94 11.01
C PHE A 44 -1.33 4.75 10.71
N TYR A 45 -1.89 4.60 9.51
CA TYR A 45 -3.07 5.30 9.02
C TYR A 45 -4.27 4.37 8.99
N ALA A 46 -4.86 4.09 10.16
CA ALA A 46 -5.91 3.08 10.31
C ALA A 46 -7.12 3.31 9.40
N ASN A 47 -7.63 4.55 9.34
CA ASN A 47 -8.82 4.89 8.53
C ASN A 47 -8.59 4.70 7.03
N ASP A 48 -7.34 4.85 6.57
CA ASP A 48 -6.99 4.69 5.16
C ASP A 48 -6.64 3.23 4.83
N ALA A 49 -5.98 2.52 5.74
CA ALA A 49 -5.44 1.18 5.51
C ALA A 49 -6.46 0.05 5.73
N TRP A 50 -7.32 0.15 6.75
CA TRP A 50 -8.28 -0.92 7.07
C TRP A 50 -9.30 -1.18 5.97
N PRO A 51 -9.90 -0.18 5.30
CA PRO A 51 -10.82 -0.43 4.19
C PRO A 51 -10.18 -1.26 3.06
N VAL A 52 -8.92 -0.97 2.72
CA VAL A 52 -8.15 -1.70 1.69
C VAL A 52 -7.80 -3.12 2.14
N PHE A 53 -7.38 -3.28 3.39
CA PHE A 53 -7.10 -4.61 3.92
C PHE A 53 -8.35 -5.48 3.94
N ASN A 54 -9.49 -4.91 4.36
CA ASN A 54 -10.77 -5.60 4.39
C ASN A 54 -11.22 -6.01 2.99
N SER A 55 -11.06 -5.17 1.96
CA SER A 55 -11.41 -5.54 0.58
C SER A 55 -10.60 -6.72 0.03
N LEU A 56 -9.41 -6.98 0.58
CA LEU A 56 -8.55 -8.09 0.15
C LEU A 56 -8.78 -9.39 0.93
N THR A 57 -9.38 -9.31 2.11
CA THR A 57 -9.40 -10.41 3.09
C THR A 57 -10.80 -10.87 3.48
N GLN A 58 -11.82 -10.03 3.25
CA GLN A 58 -13.19 -10.47 3.41
C GLN A 58 -13.53 -11.40 2.25
N LYS A 59 -13.88 -12.65 2.59
CA LYS A 59 -14.59 -13.54 1.67
C LYS A 59 -16.03 -13.06 1.61
N ASP A 60 -16.63 -13.07 0.43
CA ASP A 60 -18.08 -13.00 0.30
C ASP A 60 -18.68 -14.11 1.18
N ILE A 61 -19.31 -13.70 2.29
CA ILE A 61 -20.16 -14.55 3.14
C ILE A 61 -21.61 -14.23 2.79
#